data_AF-A0A2D3D7G1-F1
#
_entry.id   AF-A0A2D3D7G1-F1
#
_cell.length_a   1.000
_cell.length_b   1.000
_cell.length_c   1.000
_cell.angle_alpha   90.00
_cell.angle_beta   90.00
_cell.angle_gamma   90.00
#
_symmetry.space_group_name_H-M   'P 1'
#
loop_
_entity.id
_entity.type
_entity.pdbx_description
1 polymer ?
#
loop_
_entity_poly.entity_id
_entity_poly.type
_entity_poly.pdbx_seq_one_letter_code
_entity_poly.pdbx_strand_id
1 'polypeptide(L)'
;MRTARTLGISYKRFRGWTPAPGDEIEWDGCEQSWMLALDLYEQTHVCPLCGMDPAICHDEARFRQMFDGADVYMCFATQAREFAMQQYVKSGIVEAPHSQTTRLRPRR
;
A
#
# COMPACT_ATOMS: atom_id res chain seq x y z
N MET A 1 -1.64 -23.73 6.94
CA MET A 1 -0.61 -22.69 6.72
C MET A 1 -1.18 -21.28 6.79
N ARG A 2 -2.29 -20.97 6.11
CA ARG A 2 -2.86 -19.59 6.07
C ARG A 2 -3.07 -18.96 7.46
N THR A 3 -3.71 -19.68 8.39
CA THR A 3 -3.95 -19.19 9.77
C THR A 3 -2.67 -18.86 10.55
N ALA A 4 -1.57 -19.55 10.30
CA ALA A 4 -0.29 -19.23 10.95
C ALA A 4 0.29 -17.93 10.39
N ARG A 5 0.23 -17.72 9.06
CA ARG A 5 0.67 -16.48 8.41
C ARG A 5 -0.14 -15.26 8.82
N THR A 6 -1.47 -15.37 8.90
CA THR A 6 -2.35 -14.26 9.34
C THR A 6 -2.03 -13.80 10.76
N LEU A 7 -1.47 -14.69 11.57
CA LEU A 7 -1.06 -14.40 12.95
C LEU A 7 0.40 -13.94 13.06
N GLY A 8 1.15 -13.92 11.95
CA GLY A 8 2.57 -13.59 11.95
C GLY A 8 3.44 -14.58 12.72
N ILE A 9 3.01 -15.84 12.87
CA ILE A 9 3.75 -16.87 13.60
C ILE A 9 4.17 -18.03 12.71
N SER A 10 5.21 -18.74 13.11
CA SER A 10 5.65 -19.92 12.38
C SER A 10 4.59 -21.02 12.42
N TYR A 11 4.55 -21.85 11.38
CA TYR A 11 3.69 -23.04 11.39
C TYR A 11 4.04 -23.98 12.54
N LYS A 12 5.31 -24.01 12.94
CA LYS A 12 5.82 -24.78 14.07
C LYS A 12 5.20 -24.30 15.39
N ARG A 13 5.18 -22.98 15.63
CA ARG A 13 4.54 -22.37 16.81
C ARG A 13 3.03 -22.49 16.78
N PHE A 14 2.41 -22.34 15.61
CA PHE A 14 0.99 -22.64 15.45
C PHE A 14 0.64 -24.09 15.81
N ARG A 15 1.58 -25.03 15.63
CA ARG A 15 1.48 -26.43 16.04
C ARG A 15 1.88 -26.70 17.50
N GLY A 16 2.12 -25.66 18.29
CA GLY A 16 2.40 -25.76 19.72
C GLY A 16 3.88 -25.85 20.08
N TRP A 17 4.79 -25.53 19.16
CA TRP A 17 6.21 -25.52 19.47
C TRP A 17 6.58 -24.42 20.48
N THR A 18 7.45 -24.80 21.41
CA THR A 18 8.08 -23.96 22.42
C THR A 18 9.60 -24.05 22.29
N PRO A 19 10.36 -22.98 22.59
CA PRO A 19 11.82 -22.99 22.55
C PRO A 19 12.39 -24.13 23.38
N ALA A 20 13.36 -24.86 22.83
CA ALA A 20 14.07 -25.95 23.51
C ALA A 20 15.58 -25.80 23.29
N PRO A 21 16.44 -26.39 24.15
CA PRO A 21 17.88 -26.34 23.95
C PRO A 21 18.29 -26.88 22.56
N GLY A 22 18.99 -26.07 21.76
CA GLY A 22 19.39 -26.36 20.38
C GLY A 22 18.35 -26.02 19.31
N ASP A 23 17.21 -25.44 19.72
CA ASP A 23 16.10 -25.04 18.88
C ASP A 23 15.36 -23.88 19.57
N GLU A 24 16.07 -22.80 19.86
CA GLU A 24 15.55 -21.65 20.59
C GLU A 24 14.97 -20.55 19.69
N ILE A 25 15.44 -20.51 18.44
CA ILE A 25 15.15 -19.43 17.50
C ILE A 25 13.90 -19.78 16.70
N GLU A 26 12.87 -18.96 16.83
CA GLU A 26 11.66 -19.10 16.02
C GLU A 26 11.79 -18.32 14.71
N TRP A 27 11.39 -17.06 14.75
CA TRP A 27 11.42 -16.07 13.70
C TRP A 27 11.70 -14.73 14.34
N ASP A 28 12.52 -13.92 13.68
CA ASP A 28 12.70 -12.53 14.07
C ASP A 28 11.53 -11.63 13.59
N GLY A 29 11.55 -10.36 13.97
CA GLY A 29 10.50 -9.41 13.56
C GLY A 29 10.43 -9.18 12.06
N CYS A 30 11.52 -9.39 11.32
CA CYS A 30 11.56 -9.26 9.86
C CYS A 30 10.82 -10.42 9.20
N GLU A 31 11.12 -11.64 9.62
CA GLU A 31 10.48 -12.86 9.12
C GLU A 31 8.97 -12.87 9.37
N GLN A 32 8.54 -12.40 10.56
CA GLN A 32 7.11 -12.23 10.87
C GLN A 32 6.45 -11.20 9.93
N SER A 33 7.12 -10.07 9.71
CA SER A 33 6.63 -9.02 8.81
C SER A 33 6.48 -9.50 7.37
N TRP A 34 7.41 -10.32 6.88
CA TRP A 34 7.31 -10.93 5.56
C TRP A 34 6.11 -11.87 5.42
N MET A 35 5.79 -12.66 6.45
CA MET A 35 4.63 -13.54 6.39
C MET A 35 3.30 -12.79 6.39
N LEU A 36 3.22 -11.69 7.13
CA LEU A 36 2.06 -10.79 7.11
C LEU A 36 1.92 -10.09 5.76
N ALA A 37 3.03 -9.58 5.20
CA ALA A 37 3.04 -8.95 3.88
C ALA A 37 2.65 -9.95 2.77
N LEU A 38 3.12 -11.19 2.86
CA LEU A 38 2.76 -12.25 1.92
C LEU A 38 1.27 -12.61 2.01
N ASP A 39 0.71 -12.71 3.20
CA ASP A 39 -0.73 -12.93 3.39
C ASP A 39 -1.56 -11.76 2.83
N LEU A 40 -1.13 -10.51 3.06
CA LEU A 40 -1.77 -9.34 2.47
C LEU A 40 -1.69 -9.36 0.93
N TYR A 41 -0.53 -9.72 0.36
CA TYR A 41 -0.36 -9.85 -1.09
C TYR A 41 -1.29 -10.92 -1.68
N GLU A 42 -1.34 -12.09 -1.05
CA GLU A 42 -2.23 -13.19 -1.47
C GLU A 42 -3.72 -12.82 -1.33
N GLN A 43 -4.09 -12.00 -0.34
CA GLN A 43 -5.47 -11.57 -0.10
C GLN A 43 -5.92 -10.45 -1.03
N THR A 44 -5.06 -9.44 -1.22
CA THR A 44 -5.39 -8.28 -2.06
C THR A 44 -5.36 -8.66 -3.53
N HIS A 45 -4.49 -9.62 -3.91
CA HIS A 45 -4.26 -10.00 -5.29
C HIS A 45 -4.03 -8.76 -6.17
N VAL A 46 -3.23 -7.82 -5.67
CA VAL A 46 -2.91 -6.56 -6.34
C VAL A 46 -1.48 -6.60 -6.83
N CYS A 47 -1.27 -6.21 -8.09
CA CYS A 47 0.04 -6.06 -8.69
C CYS A 47 0.83 -4.97 -7.93
N PRO A 48 2.04 -5.28 -7.41
CA PRO A 48 2.82 -4.32 -6.63
C PRO A 48 3.38 -3.18 -7.49
N LEU A 49 3.38 -3.33 -8.82
CA LEU A 49 3.89 -2.32 -9.75
C LEU A 49 2.82 -1.29 -10.13
N CYS A 50 1.61 -1.74 -10.43
CA CYS A 50 0.56 -0.89 -11.00
C CYS A 50 -0.73 -0.80 -10.18
N GLY A 51 -0.87 -1.60 -9.11
CA GLY A 51 -2.06 -1.57 -8.26
C GLY A 51 -3.30 -2.26 -8.85
N MET A 52 -3.21 -2.90 -10.01
CA MET A 52 -4.33 -3.65 -10.63
C MET A 52 -4.29 -5.14 -10.28
N ASP A 53 -5.42 -5.83 -10.45
CA ASP A 53 -5.46 -7.30 -10.38
C ASP A 53 -4.51 -7.92 -11.44
N PRO A 54 -3.54 -8.79 -11.07
CA PRO A 54 -2.65 -9.48 -12.00
C PRO A 54 -3.39 -10.25 -13.11
N ALA A 55 -4.59 -10.78 -12.84
CA ALA A 55 -5.41 -11.46 -13.83
C ALA A 55 -5.96 -10.51 -14.91
N ILE A 56 -5.82 -9.20 -14.72
CA ILE A 56 -6.11 -8.16 -15.70
C ILE A 56 -4.80 -7.61 -16.27
N CYS A 57 -3.87 -7.14 -15.42
CA CYS A 57 -2.71 -6.41 -15.93
C CYS A 57 -1.63 -7.28 -16.60
N HIS A 58 -1.64 -8.60 -16.38
CA HIS A 58 -0.76 -9.54 -17.09
C HIS A 58 -1.45 -10.28 -18.25
N ASP A 59 -2.71 -9.96 -18.55
CA ASP A 59 -3.45 -10.48 -19.70
C ASP A 59 -3.73 -9.34 -20.68
N GLU A 60 -3.07 -9.37 -21.84
CA GLU A 60 -3.15 -8.29 -22.83
C GLU A 60 -4.59 -8.08 -23.36
N ALA A 61 -5.34 -9.15 -23.59
CA ALA A 61 -6.69 -9.05 -24.13
C ALA A 61 -7.65 -8.47 -23.10
N ARG A 62 -7.57 -8.94 -21.85
CA ARG A 62 -8.38 -8.41 -20.74
C ARG A 62 -8.03 -6.97 -20.41
N PHE A 63 -6.74 -6.62 -20.42
CA PHE A 63 -6.30 -5.25 -20.22
C PHE A 63 -6.87 -4.33 -21.30
N ARG A 64 -6.76 -4.71 -22.58
CA ARG A 64 -7.34 -3.94 -23.70
C ARG A 64 -8.85 -3.80 -23.58
N GLN A 65 -9.56 -4.86 -23.21
CA GLN A 65 -11.01 -4.83 -23.00
C GLN A 65 -11.41 -3.92 -21.83
N MET A 66 -10.65 -3.91 -20.73
CA MET A 66 -10.89 -3.02 -19.60
C MET A 66 -10.60 -1.57 -19.98
N PHE A 67 -9.54 -1.32 -20.75
CA PHE A 67 -9.11 0.01 -21.14
C PHE A 67 -10.02 0.65 -22.21
N ASP A 68 -10.60 -0.17 -23.09
CA ASP A 68 -11.53 0.27 -24.13
C ASP A 68 -12.88 0.68 -23.50
N GLY A 69 -13.00 1.97 -23.17
CA GLY A 69 -14.16 2.55 -22.47
C GLY A 69 -13.97 2.77 -20.97
N ALA A 70 -12.74 2.66 -20.45
CA ALA A 70 -12.48 2.98 -19.04
C ALA A 70 -12.73 4.46 -18.74
N ASP A 71 -13.60 4.74 -17.77
CA ASP A 71 -13.78 6.08 -17.21
C ASP A 71 -12.60 6.43 -16.31
N VAL A 72 -11.86 7.48 -16.67
CA VAL A 72 -10.83 8.04 -15.79
C VAL A 72 -11.53 8.84 -14.70
N TYR A 73 -11.57 8.30 -13.48
CA TYR A 73 -12.13 9.01 -12.35
C TYR A 73 -11.19 10.13 -11.90
N MET A 74 -11.57 11.38 -12.17
CA MET A 74 -10.81 12.55 -11.74
C MET A 74 -11.24 12.98 -10.33
N CYS A 75 -10.27 13.17 -9.42
CA CYS A 75 -10.54 13.82 -8.15
C CYS A 75 -10.72 15.33 -8.37
N PHE A 76 -11.97 15.78 -8.49
CA PHE A 76 -12.30 17.20 -8.66
C PHE A 76 -11.76 18.08 -7.53
N ALA A 77 -11.62 17.55 -6.31
CA ALA A 77 -11.02 18.29 -5.20
C ALA A 77 -9.52 18.56 -5.42
N THR A 78 -8.77 17.59 -5.95
CA THR A 78 -7.36 17.80 -6.31
C THR A 78 -7.23 18.78 -7.47
N GLN A 79 -8.10 18.65 -8.49
CA GLN A 79 -8.14 19.58 -9.61
C GLN A 79 -8.39 21.03 -9.14
N ALA A 80 -9.39 21.26 -8.29
CA ALA A 80 -9.68 22.57 -7.73
C ALA A 80 -8.53 23.12 -6.86
N ARG A 81 -7.83 22.26 -6.10
CA ARG A 81 -6.63 22.67 -5.34
C ARG A 81 -5.51 23.13 -6.26
N GLU A 82 -5.23 22.41 -7.33
CA GLU A 82 -4.22 22.81 -8.31
C GLU A 82 -4.58 24.16 -8.94
N PHE A 83 -5.84 24.37 -9.33
CA PHE A 83 -6.27 25.68 -9.85
C PHE A 83 -6.12 26.81 -8.82
N ALA A 84 -6.51 26.59 -7.57
CA ALA A 84 -6.35 27.57 -6.50
C ALA A 84 -4.88 27.91 -6.24
N MET A 85 -3.99 26.91 -6.24
CA MET A 85 -2.55 27.12 -6.10
C MET A 85 -1.96 27.90 -7.28
N GLN A 86 -2.38 27.60 -8.51
CA GLN A 86 -1.96 28.37 -9.69
C GLN A 86 -2.39 29.83 -9.60
N GLN A 87 -3.61 30.11 -9.13
CA GLN A 87 -4.09 31.47 -8.93
C GLN A 87 -3.31 32.18 -7.81
N TYR A 88 -3.04 31.49 -6.70
CA TYR A 88 -2.24 32.01 -5.60
C TYR A 88 -0.81 32.36 -6.05
N VAL A 89 -0.13 31.48 -6.78
CA VAL A 89 1.21 31.75 -7.36
C VAL A 89 1.17 32.98 -8.28
N LYS A 90 0.14 33.09 -9.13
CA LYS A 90 -0.04 34.24 -10.03
C LYS A 90 -0.34 35.56 -9.31
N SER A 91 -0.83 35.51 -8.07
CA SER A 91 -1.19 36.71 -7.30
C SER A 91 0.03 37.52 -6.81
N GLY A 92 1.25 36.96 -6.90
CA GLY A 92 2.49 37.66 -6.55
C GLY A 92 2.75 37.83 -5.04
N ILE A 93 1.80 37.46 -4.19
CA ILE A 93 1.95 37.45 -2.72
C ILE A 93 2.15 36.00 -2.30
N VAL A 94 3.38 35.49 -2.40
CA VAL A 94 3.66 34.07 -2.18
C VAL A 94 4.68 33.87 -1.08
N GLU A 95 4.21 33.56 0.12
CA GLU A 95 5.04 32.93 1.15
C GLU A 95 4.91 31.41 0.98
N ALA A 96 6.03 30.71 0.80
CA ALA A 96 6.13 29.26 0.66
C ALA A 96 5.29 28.62 -0.49
N PRO A 97 5.63 28.90 -1.78
CA PRO A 97 4.85 28.57 -3.01
C PRO A 97 4.44 27.10 -3.23
N HIS A 98 5.03 26.16 -2.51
CA HIS A 98 4.85 24.72 -2.71
C HIS A 98 4.51 23.97 -1.41
N SER A 99 4.19 24.72 -0.35
CA SER A 99 3.88 24.12 0.95
C SER A 99 2.47 23.51 0.95
N GLN A 100 2.36 22.21 0.73
CA GLN A 100 1.15 21.46 1.08
C GLN A 100 1.25 20.98 2.53
N THR A 101 0.67 21.73 3.46
CA THR A 101 0.61 21.33 4.87
C THR A 101 -0.58 20.40 5.09
N THR A 102 -0.36 19.09 4.93
CA THR A 102 -1.42 18.09 5.13
C THR A 102 -1.71 17.79 6.60
N ARG A 103 -0.82 18.16 7.53
CA ARG A 103 -1.11 18.19 8.99
C ARG A 103 -0.06 18.98 9.78
N LEU A 104 -0.49 19.97 10.56
CA LEU A 104 0.32 20.58 11.63
C LEU A 104 0.05 19.84 12.95
N ARG A 105 1.11 19.34 13.61
CA ARG A 105 1.05 18.90 15.02
C ARG A 105 1.54 20.05 15.92
N PRO A 106 0.88 20.33 17.06
CA PRO A 106 1.37 21.31 18.01
C PRO A 106 2.75 20.91 18.56
N ARG A 107 3.63 21.89 18.80
CA ARG A 107 4.80 21.67 19.65
C ARG A 107 4.30 21.46 21.08
N ARG A 108 4.74 20.37 21.71
CA ARG A 108 4.54 20.14 23.14
C ARG A 108 5.22 21.24 23.95
#